data_AF-X1NZ07-F1
#
_entry.id   AF-X1NZ07-F1
#
_cell.length_a   1.000
_cell.length_b   1.000
_cell.length_c   1.000
_cell.angle_alpha   90.00
_cell.angle_beta   90.00
_cell.angle_gamma   90.00
#
_symmetry.space_group_name_H-M   'P 1'
#
loop_
_entity.id
_entity.type
_entity.pdbx_description
1 polymer ?
#
loop_
_entity_poly.entity_id
_entity_poly.type
_entity_poly.pdbx_seq_one_letter_code
_entity_poly.pdbx_strand_id
1 'polypeptide(L)'
;MAYWDISTAFYSGKSLFIGDLVTIGSSIRFKPDGLIMYLINPTDETIYQYTLSTAWDITTAIYSGKCLDVGKQDGTPQDISFNLDGSLMYMLGDSNDTVFQYNLVRKIHTPWDISSATYTRITLDISGQDPHPYGLFFNSDGTKFYALGITYRGIFQYNLS
;
A
#
# COMPACT_ATOMS: atom_id res chain seq x y z
N MET A 1 -14.64 25.71 -9.53
CA MET A 1 -15.15 24.46 -8.93
C MET A 1 -14.17 24.05 -7.86
N ALA A 2 -14.63 23.85 -6.61
CA ALA A 2 -13.76 23.49 -5.50
C ALA A 2 -13.57 21.96 -5.51
N TYR A 3 -12.60 21.50 -6.30
CA TYR A 3 -11.96 20.22 -6.00
C TYR A 3 -11.40 20.33 -4.57
N TRP A 4 -11.43 19.24 -3.78
CA TRP A 4 -11.06 19.19 -2.35
C TRP A 4 -12.16 19.55 -1.31
N ASP A 5 -13.42 19.73 -1.71
CA ASP A 5 -14.53 19.98 -0.77
C ASP A 5 -15.41 18.73 -0.56
N ILE A 6 -15.28 18.08 0.60
CA ILE A 6 -16.06 16.88 0.93
C ILE A 6 -17.57 17.15 1.08
N SER A 7 -18.01 18.40 1.25
CA SER A 7 -19.44 18.73 1.26
C SER A 7 -20.10 18.50 -0.10
N THR A 8 -19.31 18.42 -1.17
CA THR A 8 -19.76 18.09 -2.52
C THR A 8 -19.64 16.60 -2.85
N ALA A 9 -19.13 15.78 -1.91
CA ALA A 9 -18.97 14.35 -2.13
C ALA A 9 -20.31 13.63 -2.11
N PHE A 10 -20.52 12.76 -3.09
CA PHE A 10 -21.64 11.84 -3.15
C PHE A 10 -21.15 10.47 -3.62
N TYR A 11 -21.81 9.40 -3.19
CA TYR A 11 -21.51 8.07 -3.69
C TYR A 11 -21.85 7.99 -5.19
N SER A 12 -20.87 7.63 -6.02
CA SER A 12 -20.99 7.66 -7.49
C SER A 12 -21.85 6.52 -8.07
N GLY A 13 -22.38 5.63 -7.23
CA GLY A 13 -23.09 4.43 -7.67
C GLY A 13 -22.18 3.32 -8.19
N LYS A 14 -20.85 3.49 -8.08
CA LYS A 14 -19.84 2.53 -8.55
C LYS A 14 -19.28 1.72 -7.40
N SER A 15 -19.28 0.40 -7.57
CA SER A 15 -18.69 -0.55 -6.63
C SER A 15 -17.94 -1.64 -7.38
N LEU A 16 -16.92 -2.22 -6.73
CA LEU A 16 -16.19 -3.38 -7.19
C LEU A 16 -16.26 -4.45 -6.10
N PHE A 17 -16.71 -5.66 -6.44
CA PHE A 17 -16.60 -6.81 -5.53
C PHE A 17 -15.20 -7.41 -5.65
N ILE A 18 -14.51 -7.57 -4.53
CA ILE A 18 -13.14 -8.09 -4.46
C ILE A 18 -13.03 -9.42 -3.71
N GLY A 19 -14.14 -9.90 -3.13
CA GLY A 19 -14.17 -10.99 -2.15
C GLY A 19 -13.75 -12.36 -2.67
N ASP A 20 -13.63 -12.53 -4.00
CA ASP A 20 -13.08 -13.74 -4.61
C ASP A 20 -11.56 -13.89 -4.36
N LEU A 21 -10.85 -12.79 -4.14
CA LEU A 21 -9.39 -12.75 -3.94
C LEU A 21 -9.00 -12.08 -2.62
N VAL A 22 -9.64 -10.96 -2.28
CA VAL A 22 -9.34 -10.16 -1.10
C VAL A 22 -10.54 -10.24 -0.17
N THR A 23 -10.48 -11.18 0.77
CA THR A 23 -11.59 -11.48 1.69
C THR A 23 -11.74 -10.43 2.79
N ILE A 24 -10.62 -9.87 3.26
CA ILE A 24 -10.58 -8.77 4.24
C ILE A 24 -9.50 -7.79 3.80
N GLY A 25 -9.87 -6.74 3.04
CA GLY A 25 -8.91 -5.73 2.60
C GLY A 25 -8.51 -4.78 3.74
N SER A 26 -7.22 -4.67 4.07
CA SER A 26 -6.72 -3.72 5.10
C SER A 26 -6.38 -2.34 4.51
N SER A 27 -5.92 -2.29 3.26
CA SER A 27 -5.53 -1.05 2.60
C SER A 27 -5.80 -1.07 1.09
N ILE A 28 -6.01 0.12 0.55
CA ILE A 28 -6.11 0.40 -0.88
C ILE A 28 -5.07 1.45 -1.26
N ARG A 29 -4.37 1.23 -2.38
CA ARG A 29 -3.41 2.18 -2.95
C ARG A 29 -3.56 2.27 -4.46
N PHE A 30 -3.45 3.48 -5.00
CA PHE A 30 -3.43 3.70 -6.45
C PHE A 30 -2.05 4.16 -6.88
N LYS A 31 -1.63 3.72 -8.08
CA LYS A 31 -0.57 4.40 -8.82
C LYS A 31 -1.02 5.85 -9.12
N PRO A 32 -0.13 6.86 -9.11
CA PRO A 32 -0.51 8.26 -9.29
C PRO A 32 -1.27 8.60 -10.59
N ASP A 33 -1.21 7.76 -11.61
CA ASP A 33 -1.98 7.93 -12.85
C ASP A 33 -3.38 7.29 -12.80
N GLY A 34 -3.73 6.62 -11.70
CA GLY A 34 -5.03 5.98 -11.49
C GLY A 34 -5.25 4.68 -12.28
N LEU A 35 -4.24 4.16 -12.98
CA LEU A 35 -4.38 2.99 -13.86
C LEU A 35 -4.02 1.66 -13.19
N ILE A 36 -3.39 1.70 -12.01
CA ILE A 36 -3.11 0.52 -11.19
C ILE A 36 -3.64 0.76 -9.78
N MET A 37 -4.27 -0.26 -9.23
CA MET A 37 -4.75 -0.32 -7.85
C MET A 37 -4.15 -1.54 -7.16
N TYR A 38 -3.76 -1.39 -5.90
CA TYR A 38 -3.26 -2.44 -5.04
C TYR A 38 -4.19 -2.61 -3.84
N LEU A 39 -4.42 -3.85 -3.46
CA LEU A 39 -5.19 -4.24 -2.28
C LEU A 39 -4.35 -5.20 -1.44
N ILE A 40 -4.37 -5.03 -0.13
CA ILE A 40 -3.69 -5.92 0.80
C ILE A 40 -4.73 -6.82 1.46
N ASN A 41 -4.50 -8.13 1.46
CA ASN A 41 -5.27 -9.09 2.23
C ASN A 41 -4.40 -9.64 3.38
N PRO A 42 -4.53 -9.13 4.61
CA PRO A 42 -3.80 -9.68 5.76
C PRO A 42 -4.09 -11.15 6.06
N THR A 43 -5.23 -11.72 5.63
CA THR A 43 -5.56 -13.12 5.96
C THR A 43 -4.75 -14.16 5.19
N ASP A 44 -4.25 -13.81 4.00
CA ASP A 44 -3.36 -14.65 3.18
C ASP A 44 -2.01 -13.97 2.92
N GLU A 45 -1.73 -12.92 3.70
CA GLU A 45 -0.50 -12.14 3.67
C GLU A 45 -0.10 -11.64 2.26
N THR A 46 -1.09 -11.40 1.39
CA THR A 46 -0.84 -11.12 -0.04
C THR A 46 -1.26 -9.72 -0.45
N ILE A 47 -0.43 -9.09 -1.29
CA ILE A 47 -0.74 -7.84 -1.98
C ILE A 47 -1.16 -8.17 -3.42
N TYR A 48 -2.37 -7.76 -3.80
CA TYR A 48 -2.96 -8.00 -5.11
C TYR A 48 -2.93 -6.74 -5.98
N GLN A 49 -2.57 -6.89 -7.25
CA GLN A 49 -2.59 -5.80 -8.22
C GLN A 49 -3.75 -5.93 -9.21
N TYR A 50 -4.47 -4.84 -9.41
CA TYR A 50 -5.52 -4.67 -10.40
C TYR A 50 -5.12 -3.59 -11.40
N THR A 51 -5.46 -3.78 -12.68
CA THR A 51 -5.33 -2.76 -13.72
C THR A 51 -6.68 -2.15 -14.02
N LEU A 52 -6.74 -0.84 -14.17
CA LEU A 52 -7.92 -0.11 -14.61
C LEU A 52 -7.72 0.33 -16.06
N SER A 53 -8.69 0.06 -16.93
CA SER A 53 -8.63 0.56 -18.32
C SER A 53 -8.97 2.04 -18.42
N THR A 54 -9.67 2.60 -17.41
CA THR A 54 -9.95 4.02 -17.26
C THR A 54 -9.45 4.49 -15.91
N ALA A 55 -8.56 5.49 -15.90
CA ALA A 55 -7.97 6.03 -14.69
C ALA A 55 -9.05 6.43 -13.68
N TRP A 56 -8.88 6.01 -12.42
CA TRP A 56 -9.78 6.31 -11.30
C TRP A 56 -11.21 5.75 -11.41
N ASP A 57 -11.47 4.87 -12.39
CA ASP A 57 -12.75 4.20 -12.54
C ASP A 57 -12.67 2.73 -12.12
N ILE A 58 -13.02 2.45 -10.86
CA ILE A 58 -12.92 1.12 -10.26
C ILE A 58 -13.80 0.07 -10.94
N THR A 59 -14.84 0.45 -11.69
CA THR A 59 -15.65 -0.54 -12.44
C THR A 59 -14.91 -1.10 -13.65
N THR A 60 -13.78 -0.49 -14.01
CA THR A 60 -12.88 -0.99 -15.06
C THR A 60 -11.70 -1.79 -14.52
N ALA A 61 -11.63 -1.95 -13.19
CA ALA A 61 -10.56 -2.70 -12.54
C ALA A 61 -10.71 -4.20 -12.83
N ILE A 62 -9.61 -4.83 -13.26
CA ILE A 62 -9.51 -6.28 -13.48
C ILE A 62 -8.26 -6.77 -12.76
N TYR A 63 -8.38 -7.90 -12.06
CA TYR A 63 -7.22 -8.54 -11.43
C TYR A 63 -6.16 -8.85 -12.49
N SER A 64 -4.95 -8.36 -12.29
CA SER A 64 -3.89 -8.41 -13.30
C SER A 64 -3.16 -9.75 -13.40
N GLY A 65 -3.54 -10.73 -12.57
CA GLY A 65 -2.79 -11.98 -12.41
C GLY A 65 -1.48 -11.81 -11.64
N LYS A 66 -1.29 -10.66 -10.98
CA LYS A 66 -0.06 -10.30 -10.28
C LYS A 66 -0.34 -10.10 -8.79
N CYS A 67 0.47 -10.74 -7.97
CA CYS A 67 0.44 -10.60 -6.53
C CYS A 67 1.86 -10.70 -5.95
N LEU A 68 1.97 -10.38 -4.67
CA LEU A 68 3.16 -10.58 -3.85
C LEU A 68 2.75 -11.14 -2.50
N ASP A 69 3.19 -12.35 -2.20
CA ASP A 69 3.16 -12.95 -0.86
C ASP A 69 4.25 -12.29 0.00
N VAL A 70 3.83 -11.71 1.13
CA VAL A 70 4.70 -11.08 2.11
C VAL A 70 4.70 -11.79 3.47
N GLY A 71 4.12 -12.98 3.58
CA GLY A 71 3.99 -13.76 4.82
C GLY A 71 5.34 -14.15 5.45
N LYS A 72 6.41 -14.19 4.64
CA LYS A 72 7.78 -14.37 5.14
C LYS A 72 8.35 -13.14 5.85
N GLN A 73 7.75 -11.96 5.67
CA GLN A 73 8.15 -10.72 6.32
C GLN A 73 7.21 -10.39 7.48
N ASP A 74 5.90 -10.56 7.32
CA ASP A 74 4.92 -10.28 8.37
C ASP A 74 3.65 -11.12 8.21
N GLY A 75 3.07 -11.59 9.32
CA GLY A 75 1.83 -12.38 9.34
C GLY A 75 0.55 -11.54 9.31
N THR A 76 0.65 -10.22 9.37
CA THR A 76 -0.49 -9.30 9.32
C THR A 76 -0.07 -7.98 8.65
N PRO A 77 0.15 -7.99 7.32
CA PRO A 77 0.46 -6.78 6.58
C PRO A 77 -0.72 -5.81 6.58
N GLN A 78 -0.49 -4.56 7.02
CA GLN A 78 -1.54 -3.55 7.17
C GLN A 78 -1.58 -2.55 6.03
N ASP A 79 -0.41 -2.11 5.56
CA ASP A 79 -0.35 -1.00 4.62
C ASP A 79 0.86 -1.06 3.68
N ILE A 80 0.76 -0.38 2.54
CA ILE A 80 1.89 -0.16 1.64
C ILE A 80 2.00 1.31 1.23
N SER A 81 3.22 1.73 0.91
CA SER A 81 3.50 3.00 0.24
C SER A 81 4.54 2.79 -0.83
N PHE A 82 4.52 3.61 -1.86
CA PHE A 82 5.53 3.62 -2.91
C PHE A 82 6.32 4.92 -2.85
N ASN A 83 7.56 4.91 -3.32
CA ASN A 83 8.24 6.15 -3.66
C ASN A 83 7.68 6.73 -4.97
N LEU A 84 8.08 7.97 -5.29
CA LEU A 84 7.46 8.74 -6.39
C LEU A 84 7.57 8.07 -7.77
N ASP A 85 8.69 7.39 -8.05
CA ASP A 85 8.91 6.71 -9.33
C ASP A 85 8.39 5.25 -9.34
N GLY A 86 7.98 4.72 -8.18
CA GLY A 86 7.50 3.36 -8.01
C GLY A 86 8.58 2.27 -8.05
N SER A 87 9.86 2.65 -7.95
CA SER A 87 10.98 1.69 -7.86
C SER A 87 11.10 1.03 -6.49
N LEU A 88 10.58 1.67 -5.44
CA LEU A 88 10.53 1.15 -4.08
C LEU A 88 9.09 1.04 -3.59
N MET A 89 8.84 -0.03 -2.86
CA MET A 89 7.63 -0.22 -2.06
C MET A 89 8.04 -0.45 -0.61
N TYR A 90 7.29 0.14 0.30
CA TYR A 90 7.38 -0.04 1.73
C TYR A 90 6.12 -0.73 2.20
N MET A 91 6.25 -1.78 2.99
CA MET A 91 5.14 -2.52 3.57
C MET A 91 5.21 -2.41 5.09
N LEU A 92 4.07 -2.10 5.71
CA LEU A 92 3.91 -2.05 7.15
C LEU A 92 3.30 -3.36 7.64
N GLY A 93 3.99 -4.04 8.55
CA GLY A 93 3.52 -5.24 9.23
C GLY A 93 3.15 -4.97 10.68
N ASP A 94 2.00 -5.50 11.11
CA ASP A 94 1.50 -5.40 12.49
C ASP A 94 1.95 -6.57 13.37
N SER A 95 2.27 -7.75 12.80
CA SER A 95 2.76 -8.86 13.62
C SER A 95 4.17 -8.61 14.18
N ASN A 96 5.01 -7.91 13.41
CA ASN A 96 6.39 -7.61 13.76
C ASN A 96 6.63 -6.12 14.06
N ASP A 97 5.60 -5.27 14.05
CA ASP A 97 5.71 -3.83 14.29
C ASP A 97 6.77 -3.15 13.42
N THR A 98 6.79 -3.47 12.12
CA THR A 98 7.97 -3.22 11.28
C THR A 98 7.60 -2.72 9.89
N VAL A 99 8.39 -1.77 9.39
CA VAL A 99 8.36 -1.32 8.00
C VAL A 99 9.43 -2.08 7.20
N PHE A 100 9.01 -2.78 6.14
CA PHE A 100 9.86 -3.57 5.25
C PHE A 100 10.01 -2.91 3.88
N GLN A 101 11.23 -2.84 3.34
CA GLN A 101 11.48 -2.25 2.03
C GLN A 101 11.66 -3.31 0.93
N TYR A 102 10.99 -3.09 -0.19
CA TYR A 102 11.07 -3.90 -1.41
C TYR A 102 11.54 -3.06 -2.60
N ASN A 103 12.29 -3.68 -3.50
CA ASN A 103 12.71 -3.12 -4.77
C ASN A 103 11.87 -3.73 -5.90
N LEU A 104 11.26 -2.88 -6.74
CA LEU A 104 10.42 -3.27 -7.88
C LEU A 104 11.18 -3.25 -9.22
N VAL A 105 12.51 -3.17 -9.18
CA VAL A 105 13.35 -3.10 -10.38
C VAL A 105 13.70 -4.51 -10.87
N ARG A 106 12.87 -5.08 -11.75
CA ARG A 106 13.29 -6.16 -12.65
C ARG A 106 12.96 -5.97 -14.13
N LYS A 107 12.32 -4.88 -14.51
CA LYS A 107 12.24 -4.45 -15.91
C LYS A 107 12.49 -2.96 -15.95
N ILE A 108 13.54 -2.56 -16.67
CA ILE A 108 13.97 -1.16 -16.93
C ILE A 108 12.81 -0.24 -17.38
N HIS A 109 11.64 -0.79 -17.73
CA HIS A 109 10.49 -0.06 -18.27
C HIS A 109 9.16 -0.26 -17.51
N THR A 110 9.09 -1.00 -16.40
CA THR A 110 7.81 -1.21 -15.68
C THR A 110 7.96 -1.10 -14.16
N PRO A 111 8.30 0.09 -13.62
CA PRO A 111 8.02 0.36 -12.20
C PRO A 111 6.53 0.09 -11.92
N TRP A 112 6.14 -0.09 -10.65
CA TRP A 112 4.75 -0.38 -10.24
C TRP A 112 4.26 -1.82 -10.52
N ASP A 113 5.15 -2.76 -10.89
CA ASP A 113 4.81 -4.17 -11.06
C ASP A 113 5.00 -4.97 -9.77
N ILE A 114 3.91 -5.30 -9.04
CA ILE A 114 4.01 -5.93 -7.71
C ILE A 114 4.68 -7.30 -7.73
N SER A 115 4.52 -8.07 -8.81
CA SER A 115 5.13 -9.41 -8.92
C SER A 115 6.64 -9.37 -9.18
N SER A 116 7.19 -8.18 -9.43
CA SER A 116 8.63 -7.96 -9.55
C SER A 116 9.29 -7.56 -8.24
N ALA A 117 8.49 -7.27 -7.20
CA ALA A 117 8.98 -6.80 -5.91
C ALA A 117 9.92 -7.84 -5.27
N THR A 118 11.06 -7.37 -4.79
CA THR A 118 12.07 -8.19 -4.14
C THR A 118 12.44 -7.56 -2.80
N TYR A 119 12.31 -8.31 -1.71
CA TYR A 119 12.65 -7.82 -0.37
C TYR A 119 14.12 -7.43 -0.31
N THR A 120 14.40 -6.19 0.08
CA THR A 120 15.76 -5.62 0.07
C THR A 120 16.58 -5.97 1.31
N ARG A 121 15.98 -6.66 2.29
CA ARG A 121 16.55 -6.88 3.63
C ARG A 121 16.77 -5.61 4.45
N ILE A 122 16.20 -4.49 4.00
CA ILE A 122 16.15 -3.25 4.76
C ILE A 122 14.79 -3.20 5.46
N THR A 123 14.85 -2.93 6.76
CA THR A 123 13.71 -2.95 7.66
C THR A 123 13.88 -1.90 8.74
N LEU A 124 12.77 -1.44 9.32
CA LEU A 124 12.76 -0.54 10.45
C LEU A 124 11.72 -1.00 11.46
N ASP A 125 12.20 -1.47 12.60
CA ASP A 125 11.37 -1.77 13.78
C ASP A 125 10.84 -0.47 14.37
N ILE A 126 9.52 -0.39 14.52
CA ILE A 126 8.80 0.75 15.09
C ILE A 126 8.01 0.37 16.35
N SER A 127 8.22 -0.83 16.91
CA SER A 127 7.58 -1.31 18.15
C SER A 127 7.79 -0.37 19.33
N GLY A 128 8.93 0.33 19.36
CA GLY A 128 9.24 1.35 20.37
C GLY A 128 8.36 2.60 20.29
N GLN A 129 7.64 2.80 19.18
CA GLN A 129 6.65 3.86 19.03
C GLN A 129 5.23 3.34 19.26
N ASP A 130 4.85 2.23 18.64
CA ASP A 130 3.56 1.54 18.87
C ASP A 130 3.65 0.06 18.51
N PRO A 131 3.18 -0.86 19.37
CA PRO A 131 3.19 -2.30 19.10
C PRO A 131 1.97 -2.80 18.30
N HIS A 132 1.21 -1.89 17.69
CA HIS A 132 0.15 -2.20 16.72
C HIS A 132 0.03 -1.11 15.64
N PRO A 133 0.94 -1.08 14.66
CA PRO A 133 0.91 -0.08 13.60
C PRO A 133 -0.06 -0.47 12.48
N TYR A 134 -0.86 0.48 12.00
CA TYR A 134 -1.97 0.26 11.06
C TYR A 134 -1.91 1.07 9.78
N GLY A 135 -1.20 2.20 9.77
CA GLY A 135 -1.15 3.09 8.61
C GLY A 135 0.26 3.57 8.31
N LEU A 136 0.59 3.67 7.04
CA LEU A 136 1.88 4.11 6.54
C LEU A 136 1.70 5.16 5.43
N PHE A 137 2.33 6.32 5.60
CA PHE A 137 2.31 7.39 4.63
C PHE A 137 3.70 8.01 4.44
N PHE A 138 4.16 8.11 3.20
CA PHE A 138 5.36 8.85 2.84
C PHE A 138 4.97 10.18 2.20
N ASN A 139 5.73 11.24 2.50
CA ASN A 139 5.58 12.50 1.78
C ASN A 139 6.17 12.41 0.36
N SER A 140 5.80 13.34 -0.51
CA SER A 140 6.13 13.28 -1.94
C SER A 140 7.62 13.44 -2.25
N ASP A 141 8.39 14.07 -1.37
CA ASP A 141 9.84 14.25 -1.54
C ASP A 141 10.67 13.13 -0.89
N GLY A 142 10.03 12.17 -0.22
CA GLY A 142 10.68 11.02 0.41
C GLY A 142 11.53 11.34 1.64
N THR A 143 11.49 12.58 2.16
CA THR A 143 12.27 12.99 3.34
C THR A 143 11.57 12.66 4.66
N LYS A 144 10.27 12.31 4.63
CA LYS A 144 9.51 11.91 5.82
C LYS A 144 8.55 10.76 5.54
N PHE A 145 8.37 9.93 6.55
CA PHE A 145 7.22 9.04 6.61
C PHE A 145 6.54 9.11 7.98
N TYR A 146 5.31 8.64 8.02
CA TYR A 146 4.43 8.67 9.18
C TYR A 146 3.83 7.27 9.38
N ALA A 147 3.82 6.81 10.63
CA ALA A 147 3.14 5.59 11.04
C ALA A 147 1.97 5.94 11.97
N LEU A 148 0.80 5.36 11.72
CA LEU A 148 -0.36 5.43 12.61
C LEU A 148 -0.38 4.17 13.48
N GLY A 149 -0.32 4.32 14.79
CA GLY A 149 -0.43 3.23 15.76
C GLY A 149 -1.75 3.27 16.52
N ILE A 150 -2.32 2.09 16.82
CA ILE A 150 -3.63 2.01 17.51
C ILE A 150 -3.52 1.78 19.01
N THR A 151 -2.40 1.27 19.53
CA THR A 151 -2.23 1.02 20.97
C THR A 151 -2.17 2.32 21.72
N TYR A 152 -1.26 3.20 21.29
CA TYR A 152 -1.06 4.52 21.87
C TYR A 152 -1.84 5.60 21.13
N ARG A 153 -2.56 5.22 20.05
CA ARG A 153 -3.44 6.10 19.27
C ARG A 153 -2.67 7.31 18.74
N GLY A 154 -1.44 7.07 18.32
CA GLY A 154 -0.46 8.08 17.95
C GLY A 154 -0.16 8.08 16.46
N ILE A 155 0.26 9.24 15.97
CA ILE A 155 0.94 9.37 14.67
C ILE A 155 2.40 9.67 14.96
N PHE A 156 3.29 8.86 14.41
CA PHE A 156 4.74 8.94 14.64
C PHE A 156 5.42 9.35 13.35
N GLN A 157 6.25 10.40 13.43
CA GLN A 157 6.97 10.94 12.28
C GLN A 157 8.43 10.49 12.29
N TYR A 158 8.94 10.13 11.13
CA TYR A 158 10.32 9.74 10.90
C TYR A 158 10.93 10.62 9.82
N ASN A 159 12.21 10.98 9.98
CA ASN A 159 12.99 11.70 8.96
C ASN A 159 13.88 10.70 8.21
N LEU A 160 13.96 10.84 6.89
CA LEU A 160 14.91 10.14 6.04
C LEU A 160 15.96 11.15 5.55
N SER A 161 17.21 10.71 5.46
CA SER A 161 18.37 11.51 5.03
C SER A 161 18.98 10.97 3.75
#